data_AF-A0A1C7P599-F1
#
_entry.id   AF-A0A1C7P599-F1
#
_cell.length_a   1.000
_cell.length_b   1.000
_cell.length_c   1.000
_cell.angle_alpha   90.00
_cell.angle_beta   90.00
_cell.angle_gamma   90.00
#
_symmetry.space_group_name_H-M   'P 1'
#
loop_
_entity.id
_entity.type
_entity.pdbx_description
1 polymer ?
#
loop_
_entity_poly.entity_id
_entity_poly.type
_entity_poly.pdbx_seq_one_letter_code
_entity_poly.pdbx_strand_id
1 'polypeptide(L)'
;MCMRITVISGICAGFFNIGTATAMPVDMTVDRLLNICEAPTVQAAIVKGDELGWPRLTNAETEEWRTHFVGYNGGSVEVVGWRRDNTDGAEALSFWVAVGPNGHKACAYSARKPAGLLDALSQRLGAPDNLDKEDAIEMISASWKRGAVEYSFTQVGSSAVINIGPSQ
;
A
#
# COMPACT_ATOMS: atom_id res chain seq x y z
N MET A 1 -26.74 -52.69 52.10
CA MET A 1 -25.56 -51.87 52.43
C MET A 1 -24.55 -52.01 51.29
N CYS A 2 -23.87 -50.92 50.93
CA CYS A 2 -23.01 -50.68 49.75
C CYS A 2 -23.73 -50.47 48.41
N MET A 3 -23.43 -49.48 47.56
CA MET A 3 -22.74 -48.19 47.66
C MET A 3 -23.13 -47.42 46.38
N ARG A 4 -23.47 -46.13 46.49
CA ARG A 4 -23.72 -45.22 45.35
C ARG A 4 -22.40 -44.91 44.63
N ILE A 5 -22.34 -45.06 43.31
CA ILE A 5 -21.25 -44.50 42.48
C ILE A 5 -21.86 -43.43 41.58
N THR A 6 -21.66 -42.18 41.99
CA THR A 6 -21.96 -40.99 41.20
C THR A 6 -20.76 -40.75 40.28
N VAL A 7 -20.93 -40.92 38.97
CA VAL A 7 -19.90 -40.55 37.99
C VAL A 7 -20.10 -39.07 37.64
N ILE A 8 -19.23 -38.23 38.18
CA ILE A 8 -19.12 -36.81 37.81
C ILE A 8 -18.41 -36.75 36.46
N SER A 9 -19.17 -36.49 35.40
CA SER A 9 -18.64 -36.21 34.07
C SER A 9 -18.08 -34.79 34.06
N GLY A 10 -16.76 -34.67 34.22
CA GLY A 10 -16.03 -33.41 34.11
C GLY A 10 -15.73 -33.10 32.65
N ILE A 11 -16.47 -32.17 32.05
CA ILE A 11 -16.14 -31.60 30.73
C ILE A 11 -15.03 -30.57 30.96
N CYS A 12 -13.79 -30.93 30.63
CA CYS A 12 -12.71 -29.97 30.49
C CYS A 12 -12.95 -29.11 29.25
N ALA A 13 -13.55 -27.92 29.44
CA ALA A 13 -13.56 -26.86 28.44
C ALA A 13 -12.14 -26.30 28.30
N GLY A 14 -11.34 -26.90 27.40
CA GLY A 14 -10.08 -26.31 26.96
C GLY A 14 -10.38 -25.05 26.16
N PHE A 15 -10.14 -23.88 26.74
CA PHE A 15 -10.07 -22.62 26.01
C PHE A 15 -8.90 -22.70 25.03
N PHE A 16 -9.17 -23.11 23.79
CA PHE A 16 -8.24 -22.89 22.68
C PHE A 16 -8.10 -21.39 22.49
N ASN A 17 -6.98 -20.84 22.97
CA ASN A 17 -6.50 -19.53 22.56
C ASN A 17 -6.22 -19.61 21.05
N ILE A 18 -7.22 -19.24 20.25
CA ILE A 18 -7.01 -18.93 18.84
C ILE A 18 -6.28 -17.59 18.83
N GLY A 19 -4.97 -17.63 19.07
CA GLY A 19 -4.10 -16.53 18.72
C GLY A 19 -4.17 -16.40 17.20
N THR A 20 -4.83 -15.35 16.72
CA THR A 20 -4.74 -14.95 15.31
C THR A 20 -3.28 -14.75 14.98
N ALA A 21 -2.68 -15.71 14.28
CA ALA A 21 -1.35 -15.56 13.73
C ALA A 21 -1.39 -14.37 12.76
N THR A 22 -0.89 -13.23 13.21
CA THR A 22 -0.64 -12.09 12.34
C THR A 22 0.40 -12.54 11.32
N ALA A 23 0.02 -12.61 10.03
CA ALA A 23 0.96 -12.90 8.97
C ALA A 23 2.14 -11.92 9.06
N MET A 24 3.37 -12.43 8.95
CA MET A 24 4.55 -11.56 9.01
C MET A 24 4.51 -10.56 7.85
N PRO A 25 4.84 -9.27 8.08
CA PRO A 25 4.91 -8.28 7.02
C PRO A 25 5.83 -8.75 5.89
N VAL A 26 5.32 -8.70 4.67
CA VAL A 26 6.08 -9.08 3.47
C VAL A 26 6.75 -7.85 2.87
N ASP A 27 7.93 -8.03 2.28
CA ASP A 27 8.63 -6.97 1.54
C ASP A 27 7.86 -6.60 0.26
N MET A 28 7.90 -5.31 -0.10
CA MET A 28 7.34 -4.83 -1.34
C MET A 28 8.25 -5.20 -2.52
N THR A 29 7.66 -5.76 -3.58
CA THR A 29 8.32 -5.93 -4.90
C THR A 29 7.61 -5.09 -5.94
N VAL A 30 8.27 -4.77 -7.06
CA VAL A 30 7.64 -4.01 -8.16
C VAL A 30 6.41 -4.74 -8.70
N ASP A 31 6.47 -6.05 -8.91
CA ASP A 31 5.30 -6.80 -9.41
C ASP A 31 4.12 -6.73 -8.43
N ARG A 32 4.39 -6.80 -7.12
CA ARG A 32 3.34 -6.67 -6.10
C ARG A 32 2.76 -5.26 -6.06
N LEU A 33 3.62 -4.25 -6.07
CA LEU A 33 3.23 -2.85 -6.15
C LEU A 33 2.31 -2.61 -7.35
N LEU A 34 2.74 -3.00 -8.54
CA LEU A 34 1.97 -2.82 -9.76
C LEU A 34 0.65 -3.60 -9.72
N ASN A 35 0.67 -4.85 -9.23
CA ASN A 35 -0.55 -5.64 -9.08
C ASN A 35 -1.60 -4.96 -8.18
N ILE A 36 -1.17 -4.30 -7.10
CA ILE A 36 -2.06 -3.52 -6.23
C ILE A 36 -2.53 -2.25 -6.93
N CYS A 37 -1.62 -1.46 -7.50
CA CYS A 37 -1.94 -0.19 -8.16
C CYS A 37 -2.80 -0.34 -9.43
N GLU A 38 -2.72 -1.48 -10.10
CA GLU A 38 -3.54 -1.81 -11.27
C GLU A 38 -4.97 -2.24 -10.91
N ALA A 39 -5.27 -2.48 -9.62
CA ALA A 39 -6.60 -2.89 -9.17
C ALA A 39 -7.71 -1.97 -9.70
N PRO A 40 -8.88 -2.51 -10.09
CA PRO A 40 -9.94 -1.72 -10.70
C PRO A 40 -10.72 -0.86 -9.68
N THR A 41 -10.71 -1.26 -8.41
CA THR A 41 -11.49 -0.62 -7.32
C THR A 41 -10.70 -0.62 -6.03
N VAL A 42 -11.10 0.22 -5.07
CA VAL A 42 -10.51 0.23 -3.72
C VAL A 42 -10.69 -1.12 -3.03
N GLN A 43 -11.84 -1.78 -3.21
CA GLN A 43 -12.06 -3.12 -2.65
C GLN A 43 -11.11 -4.18 -3.23
N ALA A 44 -10.81 -4.12 -4.54
CA ALA A 44 -9.86 -5.03 -5.16
C ALA A 44 -8.41 -4.72 -4.72
N ALA A 45 -8.07 -3.45 -4.54
CA ALA A 45 -6.79 -3.05 -3.97
C ALA A 45 -6.64 -3.52 -2.52
N ILE A 46 -7.73 -3.45 -1.74
CA ILE A 46 -7.80 -3.95 -0.37
C ILE A 46 -7.39 -5.41 -0.29
N VAL A 47 -8.02 -6.27 -1.11
CA VAL A 47 -7.73 -7.71 -1.11
C VAL A 47 -6.25 -7.98 -1.37
N LYS A 48 -5.65 -7.33 -2.37
CA LYS A 48 -4.24 -7.51 -2.73
C LYS A 48 -3.28 -6.88 -1.72
N GLY A 49 -3.63 -5.71 -1.18
CA GLY A 49 -2.77 -4.99 -0.24
C GLY A 49 -2.74 -5.62 1.15
N ASP A 50 -3.83 -6.26 1.58
CA ASP A 50 -3.84 -7.00 2.86
C ASP A 50 -2.87 -8.19 2.87
N GLU A 51 -2.54 -8.76 1.71
CA GLU A 51 -1.53 -9.81 1.56
C GLU A 51 -0.11 -9.34 1.93
N LEU A 52 0.10 -8.02 2.10
CA LEU A 52 1.34 -7.46 2.62
C LEU A 52 1.52 -7.75 4.11
N GLY A 53 0.44 -8.01 4.87
CA GLY A 53 0.49 -8.07 6.34
C GLY A 53 0.80 -6.71 6.99
N TRP A 54 0.75 -5.62 6.23
CA TRP A 54 0.97 -4.26 6.74
C TRP A 54 -0.32 -3.73 7.38
N PRO A 55 -0.25 -3.08 8.55
CA PRO A 55 -1.40 -2.38 9.10
C PRO A 55 -2.00 -1.39 8.10
N ARG A 56 -3.33 -1.41 7.96
CA ARG A 56 -4.05 -0.37 7.23
C ARG A 56 -4.00 0.94 8.02
N LEU A 57 -3.88 2.06 7.32
CA LEU A 57 -4.10 3.38 7.90
C LEU A 57 -5.57 3.51 8.33
N THR A 58 -5.78 4.11 9.48
CA THR A 58 -7.11 4.37 10.01
C THR A 58 -7.80 5.52 9.27
N ASN A 59 -9.11 5.61 9.42
CA ASN A 59 -9.86 6.76 8.90
C ASN A 59 -9.34 8.09 9.46
N ALA A 60 -8.95 8.12 10.74
CA ALA A 60 -8.40 9.30 11.39
C ALA A 60 -7.07 9.73 10.78
N GLU A 61 -6.19 8.80 10.44
CA GLU A 61 -4.89 9.08 9.80
C GLU A 61 -5.03 9.60 8.36
N THR A 62 -6.15 9.32 7.70
CA THR A 62 -6.39 9.74 6.31
C THR A 62 -7.39 10.88 6.19
N GLU A 63 -8.00 11.33 7.29
CA GLU A 63 -9.11 12.30 7.31
C GLU A 63 -8.72 13.66 6.75
N GLU A 64 -7.60 14.21 7.22
CA GLU A 64 -7.12 15.52 6.81
C GLU A 64 -6.86 15.56 5.31
N TRP A 65 -6.07 14.59 4.80
CA TRP A 65 -5.79 14.45 3.38
C TRP A 65 -7.08 14.32 2.56
N ARG A 66 -8.01 13.47 3.01
CA ARG A 66 -9.27 13.23 2.30
C ARG A 66 -10.13 14.48 2.22
N THR A 67 -10.22 15.23 3.32
CA THR A 67 -10.97 16.49 3.40
C THR A 67 -10.40 17.52 2.44
N HIS A 68 -9.07 17.70 2.43
CA HIS A 68 -8.41 18.65 1.54
C HIS A 68 -8.55 18.23 0.07
N PHE A 69 -8.38 16.93 -0.22
CA PHE A 69 -8.53 16.40 -1.57
C PHE A 69 -9.96 16.58 -2.09
N VAL A 70 -10.98 16.28 -1.28
CA VAL A 70 -12.39 16.48 -1.65
C VAL A 70 -12.69 17.96 -1.91
N GLY A 71 -12.19 18.85 -1.05
CA GLY A 71 -12.34 20.30 -1.22
C GLY A 71 -11.71 20.82 -2.53
N TYR A 72 -10.55 20.28 -2.91
CA TYR A 72 -9.89 20.61 -4.17
C TYR A 72 -10.57 19.98 -5.40
N ASN A 73 -10.87 18.68 -5.35
CA ASN A 73 -11.40 17.92 -6.48
C ASN A 73 -12.87 18.27 -6.80
N GLY A 74 -13.66 18.66 -5.79
CA GLY A 74 -15.09 18.96 -5.97
C GLY A 74 -15.96 17.73 -6.19
N GLY A 75 -15.68 16.64 -5.48
CA GLY A 75 -16.40 15.36 -5.61
C GLY A 75 -16.17 14.42 -4.43
N SER A 76 -16.04 13.12 -4.69
CA SER A 76 -15.75 12.12 -3.65
C SER A 76 -14.43 11.40 -3.91
N VAL A 77 -13.90 10.77 -2.87
CA VAL A 77 -12.74 9.89 -2.99
C VAL A 77 -12.89 8.71 -2.04
N GLU A 78 -12.69 7.51 -2.59
CA GLU A 78 -12.47 6.31 -1.79
C GLU A 78 -10.95 6.09 -1.70
N VAL A 79 -10.42 5.88 -0.50
CA VAL A 79 -8.99 5.73 -0.26
C VAL A 79 -8.72 4.59 0.72
N VAL A 80 -7.63 3.88 0.47
CA VAL A 80 -7.01 2.94 1.40
C VAL A 80 -5.52 3.22 1.45
N GLY A 81 -4.93 3.05 2.63
CA GLY A 81 -3.48 3.08 2.78
C GLY A 81 -3.01 1.99 3.73
N TRP A 82 -1.75 1.61 3.58
CA TRP A 82 -1.03 0.68 4.42
C TRP A 82 0.30 1.31 4.81
N ARG A 83 0.76 0.99 6.01
CA ARG A 83 2.09 1.38 6.48
C ARG A 83 2.73 0.17 7.14
N ARG A 84 3.97 -0.14 6.75
CA ARG A 84 4.67 -1.36 7.17
C ARG A 84 4.82 -1.47 8.68
N ASP A 85 5.10 -0.34 9.33
CA ASP A 85 5.16 -0.19 10.79
C ASP A 85 4.77 1.25 11.18
N ASN A 86 4.75 1.57 12.48
CA ASN A 86 4.35 2.90 12.96
C ASN A 86 5.55 3.84 13.20
N THR A 87 6.68 3.61 12.53
CA THR A 87 7.86 4.49 12.66
C THR A 87 7.87 5.58 11.59
N ASP A 88 8.51 6.70 11.90
CA ASP A 88 8.67 7.79 10.94
C ASP A 88 9.49 7.32 9.73
N GLY A 89 8.98 7.63 8.54
CA GLY A 89 9.58 7.21 7.28
C GLY A 89 9.45 5.72 6.98
N ALA A 90 8.55 5.01 7.66
CA ALA A 90 8.17 3.66 7.28
C ALA A 90 7.68 3.60 5.84
N GLU A 91 7.84 2.44 5.20
CA GLU A 91 7.24 2.20 3.90
C GLU A 91 5.73 2.35 3.99
N ALA A 92 5.15 3.09 3.04
CA ALA A 92 3.72 3.31 2.96
C ALA A 92 3.23 3.14 1.53
N LEU A 93 2.05 2.55 1.38
CA LEU A 93 1.33 2.40 0.13
C LEU A 93 -0.04 3.04 0.28
N SER A 94 -0.48 3.80 -0.69
CA SER A 94 -1.86 4.29 -0.77
C SER A 94 -2.43 4.05 -2.15
N PHE A 95 -3.73 3.83 -2.19
CA PHE A 95 -4.52 3.65 -3.40
C PHE A 95 -5.85 4.38 -3.24
N TRP A 96 -6.26 5.12 -4.25
CA TRP A 96 -7.54 5.83 -4.23
C TRP A 96 -8.21 5.91 -5.60
N VAL A 97 -9.53 6.04 -5.55
CA VAL A 97 -10.38 6.32 -6.70
C VAL A 97 -11.20 7.56 -6.38
N ALA A 98 -10.99 8.61 -7.17
CA ALA A 98 -11.69 9.87 -7.09
C ALA A 98 -12.79 9.94 -8.15
N VAL A 99 -13.92 10.54 -7.78
CA VAL A 99 -15.03 10.88 -8.68
C VAL A 99 -15.24 12.38 -8.61
N GLY A 100 -15.50 13.02 -9.76
CA GLY A 100 -15.68 14.46 -9.87
C GLY A 100 -15.01 15.04 -11.11
N PRO A 101 -14.85 16.37 -11.18
CA PRO A 101 -14.15 17.07 -12.27
C PRO A 101 -12.78 16.49 -12.60
N ASN A 102 -11.98 16.11 -11.58
CA ASN A 102 -10.70 15.44 -11.76
C ASN A 102 -10.80 13.97 -11.32
N GLY A 103 -11.84 13.25 -11.76
CA GLY A 103 -12.02 11.83 -11.43
C GLY A 103 -10.90 10.96 -12.01
N HIS A 104 -10.23 10.19 -11.16
CA HIS A 104 -9.13 9.32 -11.55
C HIS A 104 -8.87 8.22 -10.52
N LYS A 105 -8.09 7.22 -10.93
CA LYS A 105 -7.46 6.26 -10.03
C LYS A 105 -5.99 6.61 -9.87
N ALA A 106 -5.48 6.56 -8.65
CA ALA A 106 -4.06 6.72 -8.42
C ALA A 106 -3.56 5.88 -7.23
N CYS A 107 -2.25 5.67 -7.22
CA CYS A 107 -1.53 4.86 -6.28
C CYS A 107 -0.19 5.54 -5.96
N ALA A 108 0.23 5.52 -4.71
CA ALA A 108 1.54 6.05 -4.31
C ALA A 108 2.23 5.06 -3.36
N TYR A 109 3.52 4.84 -3.58
CA TYR A 109 4.35 4.04 -2.68
C TYR A 109 5.60 4.82 -2.29
N SER A 110 5.87 4.90 -0.99
CA SER A 110 7.09 5.47 -0.42
C SER A 110 7.98 4.38 0.17
N ALA A 111 9.28 4.45 -0.15
CA ALA A 111 10.29 3.50 0.28
C ALA A 111 11.44 4.20 1.01
N ARG A 112 11.95 3.59 2.09
CA ARG A 112 13.12 4.06 2.85
C ARG A 112 14.45 3.38 2.45
N LYS A 113 14.37 2.38 1.57
CA LYS A 113 15.53 1.65 1.04
C LYS A 113 15.26 1.33 -0.44
N PRO A 114 15.30 2.34 -1.33
CA PRO A 114 14.88 2.18 -2.73
C PRO A 114 15.92 1.49 -3.61
N ALA A 115 16.96 0.88 -3.03
CA ALA A 115 18.01 0.22 -3.79
C ALA A 115 17.40 -0.82 -4.75
N GLY A 116 17.69 -0.67 -6.05
CA GLY A 116 17.17 -1.53 -7.11
C GLY A 116 15.72 -1.27 -7.53
N LEU A 117 15.00 -0.32 -6.89
CA LEU A 117 13.60 -0.03 -7.25
C LEU A 117 13.48 0.55 -8.66
N LEU A 118 14.34 1.49 -9.04
CA LEU A 118 14.38 2.06 -10.39
C LEU A 118 14.71 0.99 -11.45
N ASP A 119 15.67 0.11 -11.17
CA ASP A 119 16.05 -0.95 -12.10
C ASP A 119 14.90 -1.95 -12.28
N ALA A 120 14.26 -2.35 -11.19
CA ALA A 120 13.10 -3.26 -11.23
C ALA A 120 11.90 -2.63 -11.96
N LEU A 121 11.63 -1.33 -11.77
CA LEU A 121 10.63 -0.60 -12.54
C LEU A 121 10.97 -0.59 -14.03
N SER A 122 12.24 -0.31 -14.37
CA SER A 122 12.71 -0.29 -15.76
C SER A 122 12.64 -1.67 -16.42
N GLN A 123 12.90 -2.75 -15.68
CA GLN A 123 12.72 -4.12 -16.18
C GLN A 123 11.26 -4.41 -16.52
N ARG A 124 10.33 -3.90 -15.71
CA ARG A 124 8.90 -4.20 -15.84
C ARG A 124 8.15 -3.28 -16.80
N LEU A 125 8.59 -2.03 -16.93
CA LEU A 125 7.96 -0.97 -17.74
C LEU A 125 8.75 -0.65 -19.02
N GLY A 126 9.96 -1.19 -19.17
CA GLY A 126 10.93 -0.79 -20.19
C GLY A 126 11.72 0.45 -19.78
N ALA A 127 12.54 0.97 -20.69
CA ALA A 127 13.29 2.20 -20.45
C ALA A 127 12.34 3.37 -20.12
N PRO A 128 12.73 4.25 -19.18
CA PRO A 128 11.96 5.45 -18.88
C PRO A 128 11.93 6.39 -20.09
N ASP A 129 10.82 7.10 -20.24
CA ASP A 129 10.67 8.10 -21.29
C ASP A 129 11.47 9.37 -20.94
N ASN A 130 11.57 9.67 -19.63
CA ASN A 130 12.45 10.71 -19.09
C ASN A 130 13.23 10.14 -17.91
N LEU A 131 14.53 10.45 -17.84
CA LEU A 131 15.40 10.13 -16.72
C LEU A 131 16.30 11.32 -16.43
N ASP A 132 16.19 11.87 -15.23
CA ASP A 132 17.00 12.98 -14.75
C ASP A 132 17.75 12.57 -13.48
N LYS A 133 18.99 13.04 -13.36
CA LYS A 133 19.90 12.73 -12.27
C LYS A 133 20.64 13.99 -11.86
N GLU A 134 20.47 14.39 -10.61
CA GLU A 134 21.18 15.51 -10.01
C GLU A 134 22.05 15.00 -8.86
N ASP A 135 23.33 14.83 -9.17
CA ASP A 135 24.31 14.25 -8.26
C ASP A 135 24.54 15.14 -7.03
N ALA A 136 24.41 16.47 -7.15
CA ALA A 136 24.68 17.39 -6.04
C ALA A 136 23.71 17.24 -4.86
N ILE A 137 22.51 16.73 -5.11
CA ILE A 137 21.47 16.48 -4.09
C ILE A 137 21.05 15.00 -4.02
N GLU A 138 21.83 14.10 -4.62
CA GLU A 138 21.53 12.67 -4.68
C GLU A 138 20.08 12.40 -5.14
N MET A 139 19.64 13.13 -6.17
CA MET A 139 18.27 13.05 -6.69
C MET A 139 18.24 12.32 -8.03
N ILE A 140 17.29 11.39 -8.15
CA ILE A 140 16.99 10.70 -9.40
C ILE A 140 15.50 10.82 -9.64
N SER A 141 15.09 11.24 -10.84
CA SER A 141 13.71 11.19 -11.26
C SER A 141 13.56 10.44 -12.58
N ALA A 142 12.49 9.66 -12.70
CA ALA A 142 12.20 8.89 -13.91
C ALA A 142 10.69 8.84 -14.15
N SER A 143 10.27 8.90 -15.42
CA SER A 143 8.87 8.73 -15.77
C SER A 143 8.64 7.78 -16.94
N TRP A 144 7.49 7.09 -16.90
CA TRP A 144 7.01 6.21 -17.95
C TRP A 144 5.54 6.53 -18.24
N LYS A 145 5.21 6.80 -19.49
CA LYS A 145 3.84 6.87 -20.00
C LYS A 145 3.53 5.58 -20.74
N ARG A 146 2.55 4.83 -20.23
CA ARG A 146 2.10 3.57 -20.82
C ARG A 146 0.60 3.66 -21.08
N GLY A 147 0.25 4.15 -22.27
CA GLY A 147 -1.13 4.44 -22.63
C GLY A 147 -1.68 5.61 -21.80
N ALA A 148 -2.80 5.38 -21.12
CA ALA A 148 -3.45 6.37 -20.26
C ALA A 148 -2.88 6.44 -18.83
N VAL A 149 -1.84 5.66 -18.53
CA VAL A 149 -1.22 5.60 -17.19
C VAL A 149 0.18 6.19 -17.25
N GLU A 150 0.49 7.02 -16.26
CA GLU A 150 1.83 7.54 -16.02
C GLU A 150 2.38 7.02 -14.69
N TYR A 151 3.66 6.66 -14.71
CA TYR A 151 4.46 6.22 -13.58
C TYR A 151 5.54 7.28 -13.37
N SER A 152 5.60 7.88 -12.19
CA SER A 152 6.58 8.91 -11.83
C SER A 152 7.34 8.49 -10.59
N PHE A 153 8.62 8.19 -10.77
CA PHE A 153 9.56 7.84 -9.71
C PHE A 153 10.43 9.04 -9.35
N THR A 154 10.59 9.30 -8.06
CA THR A 154 11.57 10.25 -7.52
C THR A 154 12.29 9.60 -6.35
N GLN A 155 13.61 9.66 -6.36
CA GLN A 155 14.46 9.27 -5.24
C GLN A 155 15.28 10.48 -4.80
N VAL A 156 15.40 10.68 -3.50
CA VAL A 156 16.31 11.65 -2.86
C VAL A 156 17.02 10.94 -1.72
N GLY A 157 18.34 10.78 -1.83
CA GLY A 157 19.14 10.02 -0.88
C GLY A 157 18.61 8.60 -0.68
N SER A 158 18.26 8.24 0.56
CA SER A 158 17.72 6.91 0.92
C SER A 158 16.21 6.78 0.78
N SER A 159 15.49 7.79 0.27
CA SER A 159 14.04 7.76 0.18
C SER A 159 13.60 7.81 -1.27
N ALA A 160 12.59 7.02 -1.64
CA ALA A 160 11.95 7.16 -2.94
C ALA A 160 10.44 7.13 -2.84
N VAL A 161 9.79 7.73 -3.84
CA VAL A 161 8.36 7.71 -4.06
C VAL A 161 8.10 7.32 -5.50
N ILE A 162 7.11 6.45 -5.71
CA ILE A 162 6.54 6.15 -7.01
C ILE A 162 5.06 6.54 -6.97
N ASN A 163 4.66 7.42 -7.88
CA ASN A 163 3.27 7.79 -8.11
C ASN A 163 2.81 7.14 -9.41
N ILE A 164 1.62 6.55 -9.40
CA ILE A 164 1.00 5.89 -10.55
C ILE A 164 -0.40 6.45 -10.70
N GLY A 165 -0.71 7.04 -11.85
CA GLY A 165 -1.97 7.76 -12.05
C GLY A 165 -2.30 7.97 -13.51
N PRO A 166 -3.36 8.74 -13.82
CA PRO A 166 -3.66 9.11 -15.19
C PRO A 166 -2.49 9.90 -15.77
N SER A 167 -2.10 9.59 -17.01
CA SER A 167 -1.14 10.41 -17.72
C SER A 167 -1.75 11.78 -18.03
N GLN A 168 -1.04 12.85 -17.69
CA GLN A 168 -1.41 14.19 -18.14
C GLN A 168 -1.08 14.42 -19.62
#